data_AF-A0A1I8IRE8-F1
#
_entry.id   AF-A0A1I8IRE8-F1
#
_cell.length_a   1.000
_cell.length_b   1.000
_cell.length_c   1.000
_cell.angle_alpha   90.00
_cell.angle_beta   90.00
_cell.angle_gamma   90.00
#
_symmetry.space_group_name_H-M   'P 1'
#
loop_
_entity.id
_entity.type
_entity.pdbx_description
1 polymer ?
#
loop_
_entity_poly.entity_id
_entity_poly.type
_entity_poly.pdbx_seq_one_letter_code
_entity_poly.pdbx_strand_id
1 'polypeptide(L)'
;PAMSARQRRKQQQPKLQQHHEVKPDKTEQASSGSGFLSWRSSFALTCLVAIAAGYFTYRMNSRMWENHIHFSHLATIEREMFLTSELGFYYSFFKQVVEAPTLFDGVRLLLSDTLSEHPDTINALRRFNLYPELCIGAMYRVYAGLAQQFGWHTRDCYQVNRGSDMPPVQSCEGIGEPMYFYVEVVYLLSGLTAAGLALLASYARPEDRPCPLSGVIATVGYLGNHRECTRVQWTPTLRESFSFPLLVLHQICLLNFLRRGGTEERPKSVAVLLLAGSALLFLLPWQFAQFALLVEAGALLCAHALGYLGHRLTRLAMLALLLALALAFALQFGNVMLVSSLLCSALLTALPLLQLHQLISRLAPMCIAAPALPVLWLCCTLLAKAGLAWLLGAEQ
;
A
#
# COMPACT_ATOMS: atom_id res chain seq x y z
N PRO A 1 -71.96 45.52 8.97
CA PRO A 1 -70.50 45.57 8.69
C PRO A 1 -69.89 44.18 8.80
N ALA A 2 -69.34 43.70 7.69
CA ALA A 2 -68.95 42.31 7.42
C ALA A 2 -67.63 41.88 8.10
N MET A 3 -67.38 40.56 8.00
CA MET A 3 -66.16 39.77 8.30
C MET A 3 -66.09 39.07 9.67
N SER A 4 -65.71 37.79 9.79
CA SER A 4 -65.44 36.73 8.81
C SER A 4 -65.51 35.34 9.49
N ALA A 5 -66.01 34.35 8.76
CA ALA A 5 -66.28 32.98 9.20
C ALA A 5 -65.02 32.08 9.31
N ARG A 6 -63.89 32.60 9.79
CA ARG A 6 -62.60 31.87 9.84
C ARG A 6 -62.18 31.37 11.22
N GLN A 7 -62.96 31.64 12.27
CA GLN A 7 -62.65 31.23 13.65
C GLN A 7 -63.45 30.02 14.17
N ARG A 8 -64.37 29.43 13.39
CA ARG A 8 -65.21 28.30 13.85
C ARG A 8 -64.77 26.90 13.41
N ARG A 9 -63.57 26.72 12.84
CA ARG A 9 -63.05 25.41 12.38
C ARG A 9 -62.02 24.74 13.31
N LYS A 10 -61.89 25.18 14.57
CA LYS A 10 -60.92 24.62 15.53
C LYS A 10 -61.51 23.78 16.67
N GLN A 11 -62.78 23.41 16.64
CA GLN A 11 -63.38 22.52 17.63
C GLN A 11 -64.26 21.48 16.93
N GLN A 12 -64.09 20.21 17.31
CA GLN A 12 -64.73 18.97 16.81
C GLN A 12 -64.00 18.40 15.56
N GLN A 13 -63.44 17.18 15.50
CA GLN A 13 -63.49 15.87 16.21
C GLN A 13 -62.36 14.99 15.58
N PRO A 14 -62.12 13.71 15.92
CA PRO A 14 -62.16 12.99 17.20
C PRO A 14 -60.81 12.25 17.50
N LYS A 15 -60.68 11.72 18.72
CA LYS A 15 -59.54 10.91 19.19
C LYS A 15 -59.46 9.57 18.44
N LEU A 16 -58.35 9.31 17.75
CA LEU A 16 -57.98 7.99 17.21
C LEU A 16 -56.65 7.56 17.85
N GLN A 17 -56.73 6.50 18.66
CA GLN A 17 -55.70 5.55 19.11
C GLN A 17 -54.25 6.07 19.27
N GLN A 18 -53.85 6.23 20.53
CA GLN A 18 -52.47 6.34 20.97
C GLN A 18 -51.68 5.10 20.53
N HIS A 19 -50.79 5.25 19.55
CA HIS A 19 -49.70 4.32 19.35
C HIS A 19 -48.83 4.36 20.61
N HIS A 20 -48.69 3.19 21.25
CA HIS A 20 -47.79 2.96 22.37
C HIS A 20 -46.37 3.27 21.90
N GLU A 21 -45.83 4.39 22.37
CA GLU A 21 -44.43 4.76 22.22
C GLU A 21 -43.62 3.83 23.13
N VAL A 22 -43.15 2.71 22.56
CA VAL A 22 -42.27 1.78 23.26
C VAL A 22 -40.92 2.48 23.44
N LYS A 23 -40.70 3.02 24.64
CA LYS A 23 -39.35 3.42 25.10
C LYS A 23 -38.42 2.21 24.98
N PRO A 24 -37.19 2.35 24.46
CA PRO A 24 -36.24 1.26 24.49
C PRO A 24 -35.89 1.00 25.95
N ASP A 25 -36.28 -0.18 26.41
CA ASP A 25 -36.01 -0.64 27.76
C ASP A 25 -34.50 -0.75 27.95
N LYS A 26 -33.97 0.08 28.83
CA LYS A 26 -32.64 -0.12 29.38
C LYS A 26 -32.80 -1.23 30.40
N THR A 27 -32.19 -2.38 30.12
CA THR A 27 -31.57 -3.35 31.04
C THR A 27 -31.94 -4.77 30.64
N GLU A 28 -31.12 -5.38 29.79
CA GLU A 28 -30.86 -6.83 29.85
C GLU A 28 -29.45 -7.09 29.31
N GLN A 29 -28.45 -6.64 30.09
CA GLN A 29 -27.14 -7.29 30.08
C GLN A 29 -27.29 -8.61 30.85
N ALA A 30 -27.78 -9.63 30.15
CA ALA A 30 -27.64 -11.00 30.60
C ALA A 30 -26.28 -11.53 30.11
N SER A 31 -25.35 -11.57 31.06
CA SER A 31 -24.09 -12.30 30.98
C SER A 31 -24.30 -13.74 30.54
N SER A 32 -23.66 -14.15 29.45
CA SER A 32 -23.34 -15.54 29.17
C SER A 32 -21.87 -15.62 28.77
N GLY A 33 -21.08 -16.34 29.59
CA GLY A 33 -19.63 -16.30 29.59
C GLY A 33 -18.98 -17.08 28.45
N SER A 34 -17.95 -16.48 27.84
CA SER A 34 -16.65 -17.10 27.56
C SER A 34 -15.70 -16.08 26.89
N GLY A 35 -14.53 -15.85 27.49
CA GLY A 35 -13.42 -15.07 26.89
C GLY A 35 -13.27 -13.62 27.37
N PHE A 36 -12.90 -13.43 28.64
CA PHE A 36 -12.67 -12.15 29.31
C PHE A 36 -11.31 -11.54 28.95
N LEU A 37 -11.14 -11.06 27.70
CA LEU A 37 -9.98 -10.24 27.33
C LEU A 37 -10.44 -8.81 27.08
N SER A 38 -9.99 -7.87 27.94
CA SER A 38 -10.25 -6.43 27.77
C SER A 38 -9.73 -5.93 26.42
N TRP A 39 -10.29 -4.83 25.88
CA TRP A 39 -9.82 -4.22 24.63
C TRP A 39 -8.31 -3.96 24.64
N ARG A 40 -7.78 -3.46 25.77
CA ARG A 40 -6.34 -3.18 25.94
C ARG A 40 -5.50 -4.45 25.83
N SER A 41 -5.93 -5.53 26.47
CA SER A 41 -5.23 -6.82 26.40
C SER A 41 -5.36 -7.46 25.01
N SER A 42 -6.50 -7.29 24.33
CA SER A 42 -6.68 -7.79 22.96
C SER A 42 -5.78 -7.04 21.97
N PHE A 43 -5.72 -5.70 22.11
CA PHE A 43 -4.82 -4.86 21.33
C PHE A 43 -3.36 -5.21 21.58
N ALA A 44 -2.95 -5.35 22.84
CA ALA A 44 -1.59 -5.74 23.20
C ALA A 44 -1.21 -7.11 22.61
N LEU A 45 -2.12 -8.10 22.70
CA LEU A 45 -1.91 -9.42 22.14
C LEU A 45 -1.83 -9.37 20.60
N THR A 46 -2.65 -8.55 19.94
CA THR A 46 -2.56 -8.31 18.49
C THR A 46 -1.22 -7.69 18.09
N CYS A 47 -0.71 -6.71 18.84
CA CYS A 47 0.62 -6.15 18.60
C CYS A 47 1.72 -7.20 18.77
N LEU A 48 1.64 -8.05 19.81
CA LEU A 48 2.58 -9.16 20.02
C LEU A 48 2.54 -10.15 18.86
N VAL A 49 1.35 -10.54 18.39
CA VAL A 49 1.19 -11.42 17.22
C VAL A 49 1.80 -10.78 15.97
N ALA A 50 1.58 -9.48 15.73
CA ALA A 50 2.14 -8.79 14.58
C ALA A 50 3.68 -8.73 14.63
N ILE A 51 4.25 -8.42 15.78
CA ILE A 51 5.71 -8.40 15.98
C ILE A 51 6.28 -9.81 15.77
N ALA A 52 5.65 -10.84 16.34
CA ALA A 52 6.08 -12.22 16.18
C ALA A 52 5.99 -12.68 14.71
N ALA A 53 4.90 -12.36 14.01
CA ALA A 53 4.70 -12.65 12.59
C ALA A 53 5.79 -11.98 11.74
N GLY A 54 6.09 -10.70 12.00
CA GLY A 54 7.12 -9.98 11.26
C GLY A 54 8.51 -10.50 11.52
N TYR A 55 8.87 -10.74 12.78
CA TYR A 55 10.17 -11.30 13.14
C TYR A 55 10.38 -12.70 12.56
N PHE A 56 9.36 -13.57 12.66
CA PHE A 56 9.43 -14.91 12.09
C PHE A 56 9.61 -14.87 10.57
N THR A 57 8.83 -14.04 9.87
CA THR A 57 8.93 -13.90 8.40
C THR A 57 10.29 -13.36 7.98
N TYR A 58 10.78 -12.31 8.65
CA TYR A 58 12.12 -11.76 8.44
C TYR A 58 13.19 -12.85 8.57
N ARG A 59 13.17 -13.61 9.67
CA ARG A 59 14.11 -14.69 9.95
C ARG A 59 13.99 -15.84 8.96
N MET A 60 12.76 -16.21 8.58
CA MET A 60 12.50 -17.27 7.63
C MET A 60 13.12 -16.92 6.28
N ASN A 61 12.87 -15.71 5.77
CA ASN A 61 13.40 -15.26 4.49
C ASN A 61 14.92 -15.18 4.48
N SER A 62 15.52 -14.61 5.52
CA SER A 62 16.99 -14.50 5.60
C SER A 62 17.66 -15.87 5.68
N ARG A 63 17.06 -16.82 6.42
CA ARG A 63 17.53 -18.21 6.48
C ARG A 63 17.32 -18.98 5.19
N MET A 64 16.20 -18.79 4.50
CA MET A 64 15.95 -19.47 3.22
C MET A 64 16.89 -18.96 2.14
N TRP A 65 17.17 -17.66 2.10
CA TRP A 65 18.18 -17.08 1.22
C TRP A 65 19.56 -17.68 1.48
N GLU A 66 19.98 -17.69 2.76
CA GLU A 66 21.28 -18.24 3.14
C GLU A 66 21.38 -19.74 2.79
N ASN A 67 20.35 -20.53 3.08
CA ASN A 67 20.35 -21.97 2.78
C ASN A 67 20.32 -22.27 1.28
N HIS A 68 19.74 -21.38 0.47
CA HIS A 68 19.64 -21.57 -0.98
C HIS A 68 20.94 -21.20 -1.69
N ILE A 69 21.58 -20.11 -1.28
CA ILE A 69 22.69 -19.49 -2.03
C ILE A 69 24.03 -19.67 -1.33
N HIS A 70 24.04 -19.94 -0.02
CA HIS A 70 25.23 -19.88 0.82
C HIS A 70 25.90 -18.51 0.68
N PHE A 71 25.09 -17.46 0.83
CA PHE A 71 25.45 -16.09 0.49
C PHE A 71 26.63 -15.56 1.31
N SER A 72 26.74 -16.00 2.57
CA SER A 72 27.93 -15.76 3.41
C SER A 72 29.23 -16.26 2.77
N HIS A 73 29.20 -17.47 2.23
CA HIS A 73 30.39 -18.14 1.68
C HIS A 73 30.89 -17.58 0.34
N LEU A 74 30.09 -16.77 -0.35
CA LEU A 74 30.47 -16.17 -1.63
C LEU A 74 31.38 -14.96 -1.44
N ALA A 75 32.37 -14.77 -2.32
CA ALA A 75 33.16 -13.55 -2.34
C ALA A 75 32.33 -12.35 -2.81
N THR A 76 32.73 -11.11 -2.50
CA THR A 76 31.96 -9.90 -2.87
C THR A 76 31.64 -9.83 -4.36
N ILE A 77 32.61 -10.13 -5.24
CA ILE A 77 32.40 -10.13 -6.69
C ILE A 77 31.40 -11.23 -7.13
N GLU A 78 31.44 -12.40 -6.49
CA GLU A 78 30.55 -13.52 -6.80
C GLU A 78 29.13 -13.21 -6.35
N ARG A 79 28.96 -12.54 -5.21
CA ARG A 79 27.66 -12.05 -4.75
C ARG A 79 27.06 -11.04 -5.73
N GLU A 80 27.86 -10.10 -6.23
CA GLU A 80 27.39 -9.15 -7.24
C GLU A 80 27.01 -9.84 -8.55
N MET A 81 27.80 -10.81 -9.00
CA MET A 81 27.49 -11.62 -10.19
C MET A 81 26.23 -12.48 -10.02
N PHE A 82 25.90 -12.89 -8.79
CA PHE A 82 24.68 -13.63 -8.50
C PHE A 82 23.42 -12.82 -8.77
N LEU A 83 23.47 -11.49 -8.59
CA LEU A 83 22.36 -10.60 -8.95
C LEU A 83 22.29 -10.42 -10.47
N THR A 84 21.70 -11.41 -11.14
CA THR A 84 21.49 -11.35 -12.59
C THR A 84 20.24 -10.55 -12.97
N SER A 85 20.22 -10.02 -14.20
CA SER A 85 19.04 -9.37 -14.80
C SER A 85 18.53 -8.17 -13.97
N GLU A 86 17.22 -8.11 -13.71
CA GLU A 86 16.56 -7.03 -12.97
C GLU A 86 17.16 -6.83 -11.57
N LEU A 87 17.70 -7.89 -10.96
CA LEU A 87 18.23 -7.82 -9.62
C LEU A 87 19.49 -6.95 -9.54
N GLY A 88 20.45 -7.24 -10.41
CA GLY A 88 21.70 -6.51 -10.52
C GLY A 88 21.47 -5.11 -11.08
N PHE A 89 20.47 -4.94 -11.95
CA PHE A 89 20.06 -3.66 -12.47
C PHE A 89 19.71 -2.67 -11.35
N TYR A 90 18.77 -3.02 -10.44
CA TYR A 90 18.42 -2.11 -9.34
C TYR A 90 19.55 -1.95 -8.31
N TYR A 91 20.24 -3.04 -7.98
CA TYR A 91 21.38 -2.96 -7.06
C TYR A 91 22.48 -2.03 -7.59
N SER A 92 22.71 -1.98 -8.90
CA SER A 92 23.71 -1.09 -9.49
C SER A 92 23.44 0.39 -9.22
N PHE A 93 22.18 0.83 -9.26
CA PHE A 93 21.82 2.22 -8.92
C PHE A 93 21.98 2.52 -7.43
N PHE A 94 21.63 1.58 -6.57
CA PHE A 94 21.93 1.69 -5.13
C PHE A 94 23.44 1.84 -4.91
N LYS A 95 24.25 1.02 -5.57
CA LYS A 95 25.71 1.07 -5.51
C LYS A 95 26.26 2.42 -5.98
N GLN A 96 25.76 2.97 -7.08
CA GLN A 96 26.13 4.32 -7.55
C GLN A 96 25.86 5.40 -6.49
N VAL A 97 24.72 5.35 -5.79
CA VAL A 97 24.40 6.30 -4.71
C VAL A 97 25.33 6.15 -3.52
N VAL A 98 25.71 4.91 -3.17
CA VAL A 98 26.60 4.61 -2.05
C VAL A 98 28.04 5.03 -2.34
N GLU A 99 28.54 4.76 -3.55
CA GLU A 99 29.92 5.03 -3.96
C GLU A 99 30.17 6.50 -4.32
N ALA A 100 29.12 7.27 -4.62
CA ALA A 100 29.25 8.69 -4.94
C ALA A 100 29.89 9.48 -3.78
N PRO A 101 30.71 10.52 -4.05
CA PRO A 101 31.36 11.30 -2.99
C PRO A 101 30.37 12.03 -2.08
N THR A 102 29.27 12.56 -2.64
CA THR A 102 28.15 13.13 -1.88
C THR A 102 26.81 12.52 -2.29
N LEU A 103 25.81 12.60 -1.42
CA LEU A 103 24.44 12.17 -1.76
C LEU A 103 23.88 12.97 -2.94
N PHE A 104 24.22 14.26 -3.03
CA PHE A 104 23.79 15.11 -4.13
C PHE A 104 24.38 14.65 -5.46
N ASP A 105 25.66 14.26 -5.49
CA ASP A 105 26.27 13.70 -6.68
C ASP A 105 25.62 12.36 -7.06
N GLY A 106 25.29 11.52 -6.07
CA GLY A 106 24.51 10.30 -6.28
C GLY A 106 23.14 10.58 -6.91
N VAL A 107 22.39 11.56 -6.41
CA VAL A 107 21.10 11.98 -6.99
C VAL A 107 21.29 12.50 -8.42
N ARG A 108 22.35 13.28 -8.67
CA ARG A 108 22.65 13.82 -9.99
C ARG A 108 22.93 12.70 -11.00
N LEU A 109 23.68 11.67 -10.61
CA LEU A 109 23.92 10.49 -11.45
C LEU A 109 22.61 9.78 -11.82
N LEU A 110 21.66 9.66 -10.88
CA LEU A 110 20.35 9.05 -11.18
C LEU A 110 19.44 9.95 -12.03
N LEU A 111 19.57 11.27 -11.95
CA LEU A 111 18.75 12.22 -12.71
C LEU A 111 19.21 12.37 -14.17
N SER A 112 20.49 12.19 -14.43
CA SER A 112 21.10 12.28 -15.77
C SER A 112 21.91 11.02 -16.06
N ASP A 113 21.22 9.89 -16.14
CA ASP A 113 21.86 8.60 -16.43
C ASP A 113 22.15 8.47 -17.94
N THR A 114 23.42 8.19 -18.26
CA THR A 114 23.91 7.94 -19.62
C THR A 114 24.22 6.46 -19.88
N LEU A 115 24.21 5.63 -18.83
CA LEU A 115 24.68 4.25 -18.91
C LEU A 115 23.57 3.30 -19.37
N SER A 116 22.30 3.55 -19.00
CA SER A 116 21.22 2.63 -19.32
C SER A 116 20.73 2.72 -20.77
N GLU A 117 20.67 3.92 -21.36
CA GLU A 117 20.11 4.16 -22.71
C GLU A 117 21.05 5.04 -23.57
N HIS A 118 22.34 4.68 -23.67
CA HIS A 118 23.30 5.43 -24.51
C HIS A 118 22.89 5.39 -26.00
N PRO A 119 22.90 6.53 -26.74
CA PRO A 119 23.52 7.82 -26.45
C PRO A 119 22.66 8.83 -25.67
N ASP A 120 21.40 8.51 -25.37
CA ASP A 120 20.48 9.43 -24.72
C ASP A 120 20.73 9.53 -23.21
N THR A 121 20.30 10.65 -22.63
CA THR A 121 20.31 10.85 -21.17
C THR A 121 18.90 10.71 -20.65
N ILE A 122 18.71 9.82 -19.67
CA ILE A 122 17.40 9.59 -19.07
C ILE A 122 17.40 9.90 -17.58
N ASN A 123 16.25 10.34 -17.09
CA ASN A 123 16.00 10.43 -15.67
C ASN A 123 15.60 9.04 -15.15
N ALA A 124 16.57 8.33 -14.56
CA ALA A 124 16.38 6.97 -14.07
C ALA A 124 15.36 6.92 -12.92
N LEU A 125 15.31 7.94 -12.04
CA LEU A 125 14.32 8.03 -10.96
C LEU A 125 12.88 8.01 -11.51
N ARG A 126 12.63 8.75 -12.60
CA ARG A 126 11.34 8.80 -13.29
C ARG A 126 11.04 7.52 -14.05
N ARG A 127 12.02 7.00 -14.79
CA ARG A 127 11.83 5.87 -15.71
C ARG A 127 11.64 4.54 -14.99
N PHE A 128 12.39 4.29 -13.92
CA PHE A 128 12.48 2.99 -13.26
C PHE A 128 11.94 2.96 -11.82
N ASN A 129 11.37 4.06 -11.32
CA ASN A 129 10.84 4.19 -9.96
C ASN A 129 11.90 3.88 -8.86
N LEU A 130 13.11 4.43 -9.03
CA LEU A 130 14.28 4.19 -8.16
C LEU A 130 14.25 4.89 -6.79
N TYR A 131 13.06 5.25 -6.28
CA TYR A 131 12.93 5.81 -4.92
C TYR A 131 13.45 4.87 -3.83
N PRO A 132 13.19 3.55 -3.85
CA PRO A 132 13.75 2.62 -2.86
C PRO A 132 15.27 2.68 -2.79
N GLU A 133 15.97 2.60 -3.92
CA GLU A 133 17.43 2.56 -4.00
C GLU A 133 18.03 3.88 -3.51
N LEU A 134 17.42 5.02 -3.88
CA LEU A 134 17.85 6.32 -3.40
C LEU A 134 17.67 6.43 -1.87
N CYS A 135 16.52 6.03 -1.34
CA CYS A 135 16.26 6.06 0.10
C CYS A 135 17.20 5.12 0.87
N ILE A 136 17.41 3.89 0.38
CA ILE A 136 18.28 2.90 1.03
C ILE A 136 19.74 3.30 0.92
N GLY A 137 20.17 3.85 -0.21
CA GLY A 137 21.51 4.42 -0.39
C GLY A 137 21.77 5.57 0.59
N ALA A 138 20.81 6.49 0.74
CA ALA A 138 20.90 7.56 1.73
C ALA A 138 20.96 7.01 3.16
N MET A 139 20.11 6.04 3.51
CA MET A 139 20.13 5.38 4.83
C MET A 139 21.47 4.71 5.11
N TYR A 140 22.04 4.00 4.13
CA TYR A 140 23.34 3.35 4.24
C TYR A 140 24.46 4.35 4.48
N ARG A 141 24.48 5.47 3.75
CA ARG A 141 25.50 6.52 3.94
C ARG A 141 25.44 7.15 5.32
N VAL A 142 24.23 7.41 5.83
CA VAL A 142 24.03 7.90 7.21
C VAL A 142 24.53 6.84 8.20
N TYR A 143 24.14 5.59 8.02
CA TYR A 143 24.56 4.49 8.87
C TYR A 143 26.09 4.30 8.89
N ALA A 144 26.73 4.28 7.71
CA ALA A 144 28.18 4.13 7.57
C ALA A 144 28.93 5.31 8.19
N GLY A 145 28.43 6.54 8.00
CA GLY A 145 29.00 7.74 8.62
C GLY A 145 28.92 7.69 10.15
N LEU A 146 27.77 7.29 10.71
CA LEU A 146 27.60 7.13 12.16
C LEU A 146 28.49 5.99 12.70
N ALA A 147 28.53 4.85 12.03
CA ALA A 147 29.36 3.72 12.42
C ALA A 147 30.85 4.11 12.46
N GLN A 148 31.32 4.87 11.47
CA GLN A 148 32.69 5.38 11.43
C GLN A 148 32.94 6.39 12.56
N GLN A 149 31.99 7.29 12.83
CA GLN A 149 32.11 8.29 13.89
C GLN A 149 32.16 7.67 15.29
N PHE A 150 31.36 6.63 15.55
CA PHE A 150 31.30 5.96 16.84
C PHE A 150 32.24 4.75 16.97
N GLY A 151 32.98 4.40 15.92
CA GLY A 151 33.89 3.26 15.92
C GLY A 151 33.17 1.90 16.07
N TRP A 152 31.96 1.78 15.54
CA TRP A 152 31.21 0.52 15.61
C TRP A 152 31.80 -0.52 14.67
N HIS A 153 31.95 -1.74 15.17
CA HIS A 153 32.34 -2.88 14.35
C HIS A 153 31.14 -3.37 13.54
N THR A 154 31.10 -3.09 12.25
CA THR A 154 29.92 -3.32 11.39
C THR A 154 30.10 -4.39 10.33
N ARG A 155 31.33 -4.83 10.09
CA ARG A 155 31.66 -5.88 9.12
C ARG A 155 32.85 -6.70 9.60
N ASP A 156 32.77 -8.01 9.40
CA ASP A 156 33.87 -8.95 9.61
C ASP A 156 34.44 -9.34 8.25
N CYS A 157 35.75 -9.24 8.07
CA CYS A 157 36.40 -9.55 6.79
C CYS A 157 37.32 -10.76 6.91
N TYR A 158 37.15 -11.69 5.99
CA TYR A 158 37.90 -12.94 5.91
C TYR A 158 38.59 -13.05 4.54
N GLN A 159 39.65 -13.85 4.45
CA GLN A 159 40.31 -14.17 3.18
C GLN A 159 39.86 -15.56 2.73
N VAL A 160 39.23 -15.63 1.56
CA VAL A 160 38.74 -16.87 0.97
C VAL A 160 39.76 -17.38 -0.04
N ASN A 161 40.36 -18.55 0.26
CA ASN A 161 41.27 -19.24 -0.65
C ASN A 161 40.47 -19.96 -1.74
N ARG A 162 40.74 -19.66 -3.01
CA ARG A 162 40.00 -20.22 -4.16
C ARG A 162 40.68 -21.43 -4.82
N GLY A 163 41.78 -21.92 -4.25
CA GLY A 163 42.59 -23.02 -4.80
C GLY A 163 44.08 -22.68 -4.82
N SER A 164 44.92 -23.63 -5.25
CA SER A 164 46.39 -23.48 -5.25
C SER A 164 46.91 -22.41 -6.21
N ASP A 165 46.19 -22.11 -7.30
CA ASP A 165 46.66 -21.26 -8.40
C ASP A 165 45.96 -19.89 -8.48
N MET A 166 45.10 -19.55 -7.52
CA MET A 166 44.37 -18.28 -7.52
C MET A 166 44.66 -17.47 -6.25
N PRO A 167 44.90 -16.15 -6.36
CA PRO A 167 45.11 -15.32 -5.18
C PRO A 167 43.86 -15.32 -4.30
N PRO A 168 44.03 -15.31 -2.97
CA PRO A 168 42.92 -15.21 -2.03
C PRO A 168 42.17 -13.90 -2.25
N VAL A 169 40.86 -13.95 -2.07
CA VAL A 169 39.98 -12.78 -2.20
C VAL A 169 39.43 -12.44 -0.82
N GLN A 170 39.47 -11.15 -0.50
CA GLN A 170 38.83 -10.63 0.70
C GLN A 170 37.31 -10.66 0.54
N SER A 171 36.62 -11.34 1.45
CA SER A 171 35.17 -11.33 1.57
C SER A 171 34.80 -10.73 2.93
N CYS A 172 34.01 -9.66 2.91
CA CYS A 172 33.46 -9.06 4.12
C CYS A 172 31.99 -9.43 4.28
N GLU A 173 31.57 -9.64 5.52
CA GLU A 173 30.19 -9.96 5.89
C GLU A 173 29.68 -8.98 6.95
N GLY A 174 28.37 -8.75 6.96
CA GLY A 174 27.70 -7.91 7.95
C GLY A 174 27.06 -6.67 7.35
N ILE A 175 26.24 -6.00 8.15
CA ILE A 175 25.44 -4.84 7.75
C ILE A 175 26.26 -3.60 7.35
N GLY A 176 27.57 -3.60 7.63
CA GLY A 176 28.53 -2.63 7.12
C GLY A 176 28.95 -2.84 5.67
N GLU A 177 28.57 -3.94 5.04
CA GLU A 177 28.75 -4.18 3.61
C GLU A 177 27.48 -3.77 2.85
N PRO A 178 27.57 -3.00 1.74
CA PRO A 178 26.40 -2.42 1.08
C PRO A 178 25.35 -3.44 0.67
N MET A 179 25.78 -4.60 0.17
CA MET A 179 24.88 -5.64 -0.31
C MET A 179 24.08 -6.30 0.82
N TYR A 180 24.72 -6.58 1.95
CA TYR A 180 24.05 -7.09 3.14
C TYR A 180 23.06 -6.08 3.67
N PHE A 181 23.46 -4.80 3.77
CA PHE A 181 22.55 -3.75 4.21
C PHE A 181 21.30 -3.66 3.32
N TYR A 182 21.49 -3.66 2.00
CA TYR A 182 20.40 -3.59 1.04
C TYR A 182 19.41 -4.75 1.22
N VAL A 183 19.92 -5.98 1.26
CA VAL A 183 19.10 -7.19 1.35
C VAL A 183 18.43 -7.33 2.73
N GLU A 184 19.11 -6.92 3.81
CA GLU A 184 18.54 -6.88 5.17
C GLU A 184 17.34 -5.92 5.28
N VAL A 185 17.41 -4.76 4.63
CA VAL A 185 16.26 -3.84 4.54
C VAL A 185 15.09 -4.50 3.83
N VAL A 186 15.33 -5.24 2.76
CA VAL A 186 14.27 -5.99 2.05
C VAL A 186 13.64 -7.05 2.96
N TYR A 187 14.43 -7.81 3.72
CA TYR A 187 13.88 -8.78 4.66
C TYR A 187 13.04 -8.12 5.75
N LEU A 188 13.49 -6.97 6.25
CA LEU A 188 12.72 -6.19 7.22
C LEU A 188 11.36 -5.77 6.64
N LEU A 189 11.34 -5.28 5.39
CA LEU A 189 10.12 -4.91 4.67
C LEU A 189 9.18 -6.12 4.46
N SER A 190 9.72 -7.29 4.18
CA SER A 190 8.92 -8.53 4.11
C SER A 190 8.33 -8.90 5.48
N GLY A 191 9.12 -8.76 6.56
CA GLY A 191 8.62 -8.88 7.92
C GLY A 191 7.49 -7.90 8.23
N LEU A 192 7.63 -6.64 7.82
CA LEU A 192 6.59 -5.62 7.96
C LEU A 192 5.31 -5.97 7.18
N THR A 193 5.44 -6.64 6.04
CA THR A 193 4.28 -7.13 5.27
C THR A 193 3.49 -8.15 6.09
N ALA A 194 4.16 -9.17 6.65
CA ALA A 194 3.50 -10.17 7.48
C ALA A 194 2.91 -9.59 8.78
N ALA A 195 3.62 -8.65 9.42
CA ALA A 195 3.11 -7.92 10.59
C ALA A 195 1.85 -7.10 10.23
N GLY A 196 1.90 -6.38 9.11
CA GLY A 196 0.78 -5.61 8.60
C GLY A 196 -0.43 -6.49 8.27
N LEU A 197 -0.23 -7.66 7.65
CA LEU A 197 -1.30 -8.61 7.35
C LEU A 197 -1.96 -9.14 8.64
N ALA A 198 -1.14 -9.45 9.65
CA ALA A 198 -1.64 -9.87 10.96
C ALA A 198 -2.51 -8.78 11.62
N LEU A 199 -2.07 -7.51 11.53
CA LEU A 199 -2.84 -6.37 12.02
C LEU A 199 -4.13 -6.21 11.20
N LEU A 200 -4.04 -6.13 9.88
CA LEU A 200 -5.18 -5.96 8.98
C LEU A 200 -6.27 -7.02 9.25
N ALA A 201 -5.88 -8.29 9.32
CA ALA A 201 -6.80 -9.38 9.63
C ALA A 201 -7.38 -9.29 11.04
N SER A 202 -6.58 -8.89 12.03
CA SER A 202 -7.06 -8.68 13.40
C SER A 202 -8.10 -7.56 13.49
N TYR A 203 -7.94 -6.52 12.68
CA TYR A 203 -8.85 -5.37 12.61
C TYR A 203 -10.00 -5.53 11.62
N ALA A 204 -9.99 -6.48 10.70
CA ALA A 204 -11.01 -6.59 9.64
C ALA A 204 -12.43 -6.88 10.16
N ARG A 205 -12.55 -7.53 11.34
CA ARG A 205 -13.84 -8.00 11.88
C ARG A 205 -14.74 -6.85 12.34
N PRO A 206 -16.08 -6.92 12.15
CA PRO A 206 -17.01 -5.84 12.50
C PRO A 206 -16.98 -5.42 13.98
N GLU A 207 -16.55 -6.32 14.86
CA GLU A 207 -16.42 -6.04 16.29
C GLU A 207 -15.38 -4.94 16.57
N ASP A 208 -15.65 -4.10 17.59
CA ASP A 208 -14.74 -3.02 18.02
C ASP A 208 -13.40 -3.52 18.57
N ARG A 209 -13.34 -4.81 18.94
CA ARG A 209 -12.13 -5.43 19.49
C ARG A 209 -11.31 -6.15 18.41
N PRO A 210 -9.99 -5.90 18.33
CA PRO A 210 -9.13 -6.66 17.44
C PRO A 210 -9.05 -8.11 17.92
N CYS A 211 -9.05 -9.08 17.00
CA CYS A 211 -8.86 -10.49 17.35
C CYS A 211 -7.49 -10.98 16.91
N PRO A 212 -6.59 -11.31 17.86
CA PRO A 212 -5.26 -11.79 17.55
C PRO A 212 -5.28 -13.12 16.80
N LEU A 213 -6.28 -13.99 17.03
CA LEU A 213 -6.41 -15.26 16.32
C LEU A 213 -6.59 -15.06 14.81
N SER A 214 -7.35 -14.03 14.40
CA SER A 214 -7.50 -13.68 12.98
C SER A 214 -6.15 -13.31 12.35
N GLY A 215 -5.34 -12.55 13.09
CA GLY A 215 -3.96 -12.24 12.71
C GLY A 215 -3.10 -13.49 12.55
N VAL A 216 -3.16 -14.43 13.51
CA VAL A 216 -2.42 -15.70 13.43
C VAL A 216 -2.82 -16.51 12.20
N ILE A 217 -4.13 -16.67 11.94
CA ILE A 217 -4.63 -17.41 10.77
C ILE A 217 -4.14 -16.78 9.47
N ALA A 218 -4.20 -15.45 9.36
CA ALA A 218 -3.71 -14.74 8.19
C ALA A 218 -2.20 -14.92 7.99
N THR A 219 -1.41 -14.85 9.06
CA THR A 219 0.04 -15.09 9.01
C THR A 219 0.35 -16.53 8.59
N VAL A 220 -0.34 -17.53 9.16
CA VAL A 220 -0.14 -18.94 8.78
C VAL A 220 -0.52 -19.16 7.31
N GLY A 221 -1.62 -18.57 6.83
CA GLY A 221 -2.00 -18.63 5.43
C GLY A 221 -0.97 -17.98 4.50
N TYR A 222 -0.43 -16.82 4.88
CA TYR A 222 0.62 -16.13 4.13
C TYR A 222 1.92 -16.96 4.06
N LEU A 223 2.36 -17.52 5.19
CA LEU A 223 3.55 -18.35 5.26
C LEU A 223 3.37 -19.70 4.55
N GLY A 224 2.19 -20.30 4.64
CA GLY A 224 1.85 -21.54 3.93
C GLY A 224 1.85 -21.40 2.41
N ASN A 225 1.55 -20.19 1.91
CA ASN A 225 1.57 -19.85 0.48
C ASN A 225 2.77 -18.98 0.10
N HIS A 226 3.88 -19.06 0.85
CA HIS A 226 5.01 -18.14 0.72
C HIS A 226 5.50 -17.97 -0.73
N ARG A 227 5.62 -19.06 -1.49
CA ARG A 227 6.09 -19.07 -2.89
C ARG A 227 5.22 -18.25 -3.84
N GLU A 228 3.91 -18.21 -3.59
CA GLU A 228 2.92 -17.49 -4.41
C GLU A 228 2.76 -16.04 -3.91
N CYS A 229 2.89 -15.83 -2.60
CA CYS A 229 2.70 -14.51 -2.00
C CYS A 229 3.93 -13.60 -2.13
N THR A 230 5.13 -14.15 -2.25
CA THR A 230 6.35 -13.35 -2.38
C THR A 230 7.51 -14.14 -2.97
N ARG A 231 8.38 -13.44 -3.68
CA ARG A 231 9.61 -13.98 -4.27
C ARG A 231 10.87 -13.50 -3.56
N VAL A 232 10.74 -12.86 -2.38
CA VAL A 232 11.85 -12.25 -1.63
C VAL A 232 13.01 -13.23 -1.36
N GLN A 233 12.73 -14.52 -1.19
CA GLN A 233 13.75 -15.54 -0.96
C GLN A 233 14.62 -15.87 -2.18
N TRP A 234 14.23 -15.47 -3.39
CA TRP A 234 14.98 -15.74 -4.63
C TRP A 234 15.40 -14.45 -5.33
N THR A 235 14.56 -13.42 -5.23
CA THR A 235 14.68 -12.19 -5.98
C THR A 235 14.36 -10.99 -5.06
N PRO A 236 15.21 -10.69 -4.06
CA PRO A 236 14.90 -9.71 -3.02
C PRO A 236 14.77 -8.29 -3.56
N THR A 237 15.57 -7.90 -4.55
CA THR A 237 15.65 -6.51 -5.03
C THR A 237 14.51 -6.10 -5.97
N LEU A 238 13.51 -6.97 -6.19
CA LEU A 238 12.34 -6.64 -7.01
C LEU A 238 11.47 -5.54 -6.39
N ARG A 239 10.83 -4.75 -7.25
CA ARG A 239 9.96 -3.61 -6.87
C ARG A 239 8.80 -3.99 -5.96
N GLU A 240 8.22 -5.16 -6.17
CA GLU A 240 7.12 -5.70 -5.36
C GLU A 240 7.53 -5.93 -3.91
N SER A 241 8.79 -6.30 -3.65
CA SER A 241 9.34 -6.51 -2.30
C SER A 241 9.30 -5.23 -1.46
N PHE A 242 9.50 -4.06 -2.09
CA PHE A 242 9.41 -2.76 -1.43
C PHE A 242 7.97 -2.28 -1.26
N SER A 243 7.08 -2.70 -2.16
CA SER A 243 5.74 -2.11 -2.29
C SER A 243 4.67 -2.84 -1.51
N PHE A 244 4.81 -4.15 -1.30
CA PHE A 244 3.85 -4.93 -0.51
C PHE A 244 3.60 -4.44 0.92
N PRO A 245 4.62 -4.06 1.73
CA PRO A 245 4.31 -3.51 3.06
C PRO A 245 3.53 -2.20 2.98
N LEU A 246 3.75 -1.39 1.93
CA LEU A 246 3.05 -0.13 1.69
C LEU A 246 1.62 -0.37 1.19
N LEU A 247 1.38 -1.42 0.39
CA LEU A 247 0.04 -1.88 0.03
C LEU A 247 -0.74 -2.28 1.28
N VAL A 248 -0.15 -3.09 2.16
CA VAL A 248 -0.81 -3.54 3.39
C VAL A 248 -1.11 -2.36 4.32
N LEU A 249 -0.17 -1.42 4.45
CA LEU A 249 -0.40 -0.15 5.17
C LEU A 249 -1.57 0.63 4.55
N HIS A 250 -1.62 0.74 3.23
CA HIS A 250 -2.71 1.40 2.51
C HIS A 250 -4.06 0.71 2.80
N GLN A 251 -4.12 -0.61 2.78
CA GLN A 251 -5.34 -1.35 3.11
C GLN A 251 -5.79 -1.17 4.56
N ILE A 252 -4.86 -1.04 5.51
CA ILE A 252 -5.17 -0.68 6.90
C ILE A 252 -5.76 0.74 6.97
N CYS A 253 -5.17 1.70 6.25
CA CYS A 253 -5.67 3.08 6.17
C CYS A 253 -7.07 3.13 5.53
N LEU A 254 -7.30 2.39 4.46
CA LEU A 254 -8.61 2.26 3.81
C LEU A 254 -9.65 1.68 4.76
N LEU A 255 -9.34 0.57 5.42
CA LEU A 255 -10.25 -0.04 6.41
C LEU A 255 -10.61 0.94 7.52
N ASN A 256 -9.62 1.66 8.06
CA ASN A 256 -9.83 2.68 9.09
C ASN A 256 -10.68 3.85 8.57
N PHE A 257 -10.48 4.28 7.33
CA PHE A 257 -11.28 5.31 6.68
C PHE A 257 -12.74 4.87 6.51
N LEU A 258 -12.98 3.65 6.02
CA LEU A 258 -14.33 3.12 5.81
C LEU A 258 -15.09 2.96 7.13
N ARG A 259 -14.44 2.47 8.19
CA ARG A 259 -15.05 2.34 9.53
C ARG A 259 -15.49 3.66 10.12
N ARG A 260 -14.63 4.68 10.08
CA ARG A 260 -14.95 6.02 10.60
C ARG A 260 -16.08 6.67 9.81
N GLY A 261 -16.13 6.42 8.51
CA GLY A 261 -17.19 6.92 7.63
C GLY A 261 -18.58 6.33 7.90
N GLY A 262 -18.66 5.15 8.53
CA GLY A 262 -19.92 4.52 8.93
C GLY A 262 -20.47 5.01 10.28
N THR A 263 -19.60 5.52 11.16
CA THR A 263 -19.96 5.89 12.55
C THR A 263 -20.06 7.39 12.81
N GLU A 264 -19.28 8.22 12.11
CA GLU A 264 -19.29 9.69 12.27
C GLU A 264 -19.88 10.38 11.04
N GLU A 265 -20.72 11.42 11.24
CA GLU A 265 -21.33 12.20 10.15
C GLU A 265 -20.32 12.90 9.22
N ARG A 266 -19.05 12.99 9.63
CA ARG A 266 -17.95 13.57 8.83
C ARG A 266 -16.67 12.75 8.98
N PRO A 267 -16.08 12.25 7.87
CA PRO A 267 -14.74 11.70 7.94
C PRO A 267 -13.75 12.81 8.31
N LYS A 268 -12.99 12.60 9.39
CA LYS A 268 -11.94 13.53 9.83
C LYS A 268 -10.94 13.72 8.69
N SER A 269 -10.59 14.96 8.35
CA SER A 269 -9.64 15.30 7.27
C SER A 269 -8.34 14.50 7.36
N VAL A 270 -7.90 14.18 8.58
CA VAL A 270 -6.75 13.31 8.87
C VAL A 270 -6.88 11.93 8.22
N ALA A 271 -8.05 11.30 8.25
CA ALA A 271 -8.25 9.97 7.64
C ALA A 271 -8.14 10.00 6.11
N VAL A 272 -8.64 11.08 5.48
CA VAL A 272 -8.50 11.29 4.03
C VAL A 272 -7.04 11.53 3.66
N LEU A 273 -6.32 12.34 4.44
CA LEU A 273 -4.89 12.59 4.24
C LEU A 273 -4.05 11.32 4.42
N LEU A 274 -4.36 10.49 5.42
CA LEU A 274 -3.70 9.19 5.61
C LEU A 274 -3.99 8.22 4.46
N LEU A 275 -5.22 8.22 3.92
CA LEU A 275 -5.57 7.41 2.76
C LEU A 275 -4.79 7.85 1.52
N ALA A 276 -4.78 9.16 1.21
CA ALA A 276 -4.03 9.70 0.09
C ALA A 276 -2.51 9.52 0.25
N GLY A 277 -1.98 9.76 1.44
CA GLY A 277 -0.55 9.60 1.75
C GLY A 277 -0.08 8.15 1.65
N SER A 278 -0.87 7.19 2.16
CA SER A 278 -0.53 5.76 2.02
C SER A 278 -0.63 5.27 0.58
N ALA A 279 -1.61 5.73 -0.20
CA ALA A 279 -1.70 5.45 -1.64
C ALA A 279 -0.50 6.03 -2.40
N LEU A 280 -0.08 7.26 -2.06
CA LEU A 280 1.10 7.88 -2.65
C LEU A 280 2.36 7.06 -2.37
N LEU A 281 2.58 6.67 -1.11
CA LEU A 281 3.72 5.84 -0.74
C LEU A 281 3.73 4.49 -1.48
N PHE A 282 2.56 3.90 -1.73
CA PHE A 282 2.45 2.67 -2.51
C PHE A 282 2.73 2.87 -4.02
N LEU A 283 2.37 4.03 -4.59
CA LEU A 283 2.61 4.35 -6.01
C LEU A 283 4.07 4.64 -6.34
N LEU A 284 4.83 5.24 -5.41
CA LEU A 284 6.20 5.69 -5.67
C LEU A 284 7.21 4.57 -6.02
N PRO A 285 7.25 3.43 -5.30
CA PRO A 285 8.27 2.40 -5.52
C PRO A 285 7.93 1.40 -6.62
N TRP A 286 6.69 1.33 -7.12
CA TRP A 286 6.30 0.29 -8.07
C TRP A 286 5.33 0.76 -9.16
N GLN A 287 5.78 0.61 -10.40
CA GLN A 287 5.01 0.94 -11.60
C GLN A 287 3.66 0.22 -11.71
N PHE A 288 3.55 -0.98 -11.16
CA PHE A 288 2.32 -1.79 -11.27
C PHE A 288 1.33 -1.55 -10.11
N ALA A 289 1.68 -0.71 -9.13
CA ALA A 289 0.79 -0.32 -8.03
C ALA A 289 -0.55 0.23 -8.53
N GLN A 290 -0.55 0.88 -9.71
CA GLN A 290 -1.74 1.39 -10.39
C GLN A 290 -2.83 0.32 -10.61
N PHE A 291 -2.46 -0.94 -10.84
CA PHE A 291 -3.42 -2.01 -11.09
C PHE A 291 -4.13 -2.45 -9.82
N ALA A 292 -3.40 -2.54 -8.70
CA ALA A 292 -4.00 -2.85 -7.40
C ALA A 292 -4.99 -1.75 -6.97
N LEU A 293 -4.62 -0.47 -7.13
CA LEU A 293 -5.51 0.65 -6.83
C LEU A 293 -6.70 0.76 -7.80
N LEU A 294 -6.55 0.30 -9.05
CA LEU A 294 -7.66 0.22 -10.00
C LEU A 294 -8.70 -0.82 -9.55
N VAL A 295 -8.24 -2.01 -9.12
CA VAL A 295 -9.13 -3.05 -8.57
C VAL A 295 -9.82 -2.54 -7.32
N GLU A 296 -9.11 -1.82 -6.45
CA GLU A 296 -9.69 -1.18 -5.27
C GLU A 296 -10.78 -0.16 -5.64
N ALA A 297 -10.51 0.73 -6.59
CA ALA A 297 -11.50 1.70 -7.08
C ALA A 297 -12.74 0.99 -7.62
N GLY A 298 -12.56 -0.09 -8.39
CA GLY A 298 -13.66 -0.93 -8.88
C GLY A 298 -14.46 -1.56 -7.73
N ALA A 299 -13.78 -2.12 -6.73
CA ALA A 299 -14.43 -2.72 -5.57
C ALA A 299 -15.24 -1.71 -4.76
N LEU A 300 -14.72 -0.49 -4.56
CA LEU A 300 -15.43 0.61 -3.89
C LEU A 300 -16.67 1.06 -4.68
N LEU A 301 -16.58 1.11 -6.02
CA LEU A 301 -17.73 1.42 -6.87
C LEU A 301 -18.79 0.32 -6.82
N CYS A 302 -18.41 -0.95 -6.89
CA CYS A 302 -19.33 -2.08 -6.76
C CYS A 302 -20.02 -2.06 -5.39
N ALA A 303 -19.27 -1.84 -4.30
CA ALA A 303 -19.84 -1.74 -2.96
C ALA A 303 -20.78 -0.52 -2.80
N HIS A 304 -20.50 0.59 -3.48
CA HIS A 304 -21.44 1.72 -3.57
C HIS A 304 -22.70 1.37 -4.35
N ALA A 305 -22.56 0.73 -5.51
CA ALA A 305 -23.66 0.34 -6.38
C ALA A 305 -24.65 -0.62 -5.69
N LEU A 306 -24.14 -1.50 -4.83
CA LEU A 306 -24.93 -2.42 -4.01
C LEU A 306 -25.55 -1.77 -2.75
N GLY A 307 -25.27 -0.49 -2.49
CA GLY A 307 -25.82 0.24 -1.36
C GLY A 307 -25.06 0.04 -0.03
N TYR A 308 -23.94 -0.68 -0.02
CA TYR A 308 -23.13 -0.87 1.21
C TYR A 308 -22.32 0.38 1.59
N LEU A 309 -21.97 1.23 0.62
CA LEU A 309 -21.19 2.45 0.84
C LEU A 309 -21.98 3.70 0.48
N GLY A 310 -21.94 4.71 1.34
CA GLY A 310 -22.57 6.01 1.08
C GLY A 310 -21.82 6.83 0.01
N HIS A 311 -22.56 7.57 -0.82
CA HIS A 311 -21.99 8.36 -1.93
C HIS A 311 -20.86 9.32 -1.49
N ARG A 312 -21.00 10.00 -0.36
CA ARG A 312 -19.98 10.93 0.15
C ARG A 312 -18.67 10.20 0.46
N LEU A 313 -18.77 9.04 1.08
CA LEU A 313 -17.61 8.23 1.48
C LEU A 313 -16.84 7.73 0.25
N THR A 314 -17.57 7.15 -0.72
CA THR A 314 -16.98 6.68 -1.98
C THR A 314 -16.34 7.81 -2.76
N ARG A 315 -17.01 8.97 -2.87
CA ARG A 315 -16.44 10.15 -3.55
C ARG A 315 -15.14 10.63 -2.88
N LEU A 316 -15.08 10.66 -1.56
CA LEU A 316 -13.86 11.06 -0.84
C LEU A 316 -12.72 10.06 -1.01
N ALA A 317 -13.00 8.76 -1.06
CA ALA A 317 -12.00 7.74 -1.38
C ALA A 317 -11.43 7.94 -2.79
N MET A 318 -12.30 8.14 -3.79
CA MET A 318 -11.86 8.41 -5.17
C MET A 318 -11.02 9.68 -5.29
N LEU A 319 -11.42 10.76 -4.59
CA LEU A 319 -10.65 12.00 -4.56
C LEU A 319 -9.29 11.83 -3.86
N ALA A 320 -9.21 11.02 -2.80
CA ALA A 320 -7.95 10.70 -2.13
C ALA A 320 -7.00 9.94 -3.06
N LEU A 321 -7.50 8.94 -3.80
CA LEU A 321 -6.72 8.21 -4.81
C LEU A 321 -6.28 9.12 -5.96
N LEU A 322 -7.15 10.03 -6.42
CA LEU A 322 -6.80 11.00 -7.47
C LEU A 322 -5.74 12.00 -6.99
N LEU A 323 -5.84 12.47 -5.74
CA LEU A 323 -4.83 13.32 -5.12
C LEU A 323 -3.49 12.58 -5.01
N ALA A 324 -3.50 11.32 -4.57
CA ALA A 324 -2.30 10.50 -4.49
C ALA A 324 -1.65 10.32 -5.88
N LEU A 325 -2.44 10.07 -6.92
CA LEU A 325 -1.96 9.95 -8.29
C LEU A 325 -1.35 11.26 -8.81
N ALA A 326 -1.99 12.40 -8.53
CA ALA A 326 -1.49 13.72 -8.93
C ALA A 326 -0.17 14.07 -8.21
N LEU A 327 -0.07 13.76 -6.91
CA LEU A 327 1.17 13.92 -6.15
C LEU A 327 2.27 12.97 -6.64
N ALA A 328 1.94 11.72 -6.96
CA ALA A 328 2.88 10.76 -7.52
C ALA A 328 3.42 11.24 -8.87
N PHE A 329 2.55 11.77 -9.74
CA PHE A 329 2.96 12.37 -11.01
C PHE A 329 3.94 13.53 -10.82
N ALA A 330 3.66 14.43 -9.87
CA ALA A 330 4.53 15.56 -9.56
C ALA A 330 5.89 15.10 -9.00
N LEU A 331 5.89 14.15 -8.05
CA LEU A 331 7.12 13.63 -7.46
C LEU A 331 7.97 12.88 -8.50
N GLN A 332 7.35 12.06 -9.35
CA GLN A 332 8.03 11.31 -10.42
C GLN A 332 8.37 12.16 -11.66
N PHE A 333 8.57 13.47 -11.49
CA PHE A 333 9.00 14.39 -12.56
C PHE A 333 8.13 14.32 -13.83
N GLY A 334 6.81 14.22 -13.66
CA GLY A 334 5.86 14.22 -14.77
C GLY A 334 5.87 12.91 -15.56
N ASN A 335 5.99 11.76 -14.91
CA ASN A 335 5.93 10.44 -15.55
C ASN A 335 4.64 10.26 -16.40
N VAL A 336 4.79 10.24 -17.73
CA VAL A 336 3.66 10.17 -18.67
C VAL A 336 2.90 8.85 -18.52
N MET A 337 3.57 7.77 -18.08
CA MET A 337 2.95 6.48 -17.84
C MET A 337 1.85 6.54 -16.77
N LEU A 338 1.97 7.43 -15.77
CA LEU A 338 0.94 7.60 -14.74
C LEU A 338 -0.29 8.33 -15.29
N VAL A 339 -0.12 9.33 -16.15
CA VAL A 339 -1.24 10.08 -16.73
C VAL A 339 -1.97 9.25 -17.78
N SER A 340 -1.22 8.50 -18.58
CA SER A 340 -1.78 7.58 -19.57
C SER A 340 -2.25 6.25 -18.95
N SER A 341 -2.17 6.09 -17.63
CA SER A 341 -2.59 4.87 -16.93
C SER A 341 -4.10 4.61 -17.02
N LEU A 342 -4.47 3.33 -16.90
CA LEU A 342 -5.87 2.92 -16.75
C LEU A 342 -6.46 3.42 -15.41
N LEU A 343 -5.63 3.58 -14.38
CA LEU A 343 -6.06 4.15 -13.09
C LEU A 343 -6.50 5.62 -13.23
N CYS A 344 -5.74 6.42 -13.97
CA CYS A 344 -6.06 7.83 -14.20
C CYS A 344 -7.43 7.97 -14.89
N SER A 345 -7.64 7.26 -15.99
CA SER A 345 -8.92 7.28 -16.71
C SER A 345 -10.06 6.73 -15.85
N ALA A 346 -9.80 5.70 -15.05
CA ALA A 346 -10.78 5.11 -14.15
C ALA A 346 -11.24 6.09 -13.04
N LEU A 347 -10.31 6.80 -12.41
CA LEU A 347 -10.65 7.78 -11.37
C LEU A 347 -11.37 9.01 -11.93
N LEU A 348 -10.94 9.50 -13.10
CA LEU A 348 -11.58 10.64 -13.77
C LEU A 348 -13.01 10.33 -14.19
N THR A 349 -13.29 9.11 -14.66
CA THR A 349 -14.65 8.69 -15.04
C THR A 349 -15.50 8.27 -13.86
N ALA A 350 -14.92 7.77 -12.76
CA ALA A 350 -15.66 7.38 -11.56
C ALA A 350 -16.44 8.55 -10.93
N LEU A 351 -15.83 9.74 -10.84
CA LEU A 351 -16.42 10.91 -10.19
C LEU A 351 -17.75 11.39 -10.81
N PRO A 352 -17.85 11.63 -12.13
CA PRO A 352 -19.12 11.99 -12.76
C PRO A 352 -20.14 10.84 -12.73
N LEU A 353 -19.68 9.59 -12.87
CA LEU A 353 -20.56 8.42 -12.83
C LEU A 353 -21.20 8.17 -11.47
N LEU A 354 -20.50 8.50 -10.38
CA LEU A 354 -21.09 8.51 -9.04
C LEU A 354 -22.28 9.47 -8.94
N GLN A 355 -22.21 10.64 -9.58
CA GLN A 355 -23.31 11.60 -9.62
C GLN A 355 -24.46 11.09 -10.50
N LEU A 356 -24.14 10.51 -11.66
CA LEU A 356 -25.12 9.92 -12.56
C LEU A 356 -25.86 8.75 -11.89
N HIS A 357 -25.18 7.92 -11.12
CA HIS A 357 -25.80 6.81 -10.38
C HIS A 357 -26.84 7.30 -9.37
N GLN A 358 -26.65 8.46 -8.74
CA GLN A 358 -27.67 9.05 -7.88
C GLN A 358 -28.96 9.41 -8.64
N LEU A 359 -28.84 9.77 -9.92
CA LEU A 359 -29.98 10.04 -10.77
C LEU A 359 -30.66 8.74 -11.20
N ILE A 360 -29.88 7.76 -11.67
CA ILE A 360 -30.38 6.46 -12.14
C ILE A 360 -31.11 5.72 -11.00
N SER A 361 -30.54 5.72 -9.79
CA SER A 361 -31.16 5.08 -8.62
C SER A 361 -32.49 5.70 -8.18
N ARG A 362 -32.81 6.92 -8.61
CA ARG A 362 -34.13 7.54 -8.42
C ARG A 362 -35.15 7.11 -9.48
N LEU A 363 -34.68 6.72 -10.66
CA LEU A 363 -35.51 6.46 -11.84
C LEU A 363 -35.72 4.96 -12.11
N ALA A 364 -34.79 4.12 -11.67
CA ALA A 364 -34.77 2.68 -11.96
C ALA A 364 -34.63 1.86 -10.67
N PRO A 365 -35.18 0.63 -10.64
CA PRO A 365 -35.00 -0.28 -9.51
C PRO A 365 -33.53 -0.68 -9.35
N MET A 366 -33.15 -1.05 -8.12
CA MET A 366 -31.79 -1.42 -7.76
C MET A 366 -31.21 -2.53 -8.65
N CYS A 367 -32.03 -3.49 -9.09
CA CYS A 367 -31.60 -4.58 -9.98
C CYS A 367 -31.04 -4.09 -11.32
N ILE A 368 -31.43 -2.91 -11.78
CA ILE A 368 -30.93 -2.28 -13.01
C ILE A 368 -29.85 -1.26 -12.68
N ALA A 369 -30.08 -0.42 -11.66
CA ALA A 369 -29.17 0.65 -11.29
C ALA A 369 -27.81 0.15 -10.76
N ALA A 370 -27.80 -0.96 -10.02
CA ALA A 370 -26.59 -1.52 -9.41
C ALA A 370 -25.60 -2.09 -10.44
N PRO A 371 -25.97 -2.97 -11.39
CA PRO A 371 -25.05 -3.44 -12.41
C PRO A 371 -24.70 -2.36 -13.46
N ALA A 372 -25.57 -1.38 -13.69
CA ALA A 372 -25.32 -0.33 -14.68
C ALA A 372 -24.09 0.52 -14.34
N LEU A 373 -23.84 0.83 -13.07
CA LEU A 373 -22.70 1.66 -12.65
C LEU A 373 -21.33 1.04 -13.01
N PRO A 374 -20.97 -0.18 -12.56
CA PRO A 374 -19.67 -0.77 -12.87
C PRO A 374 -19.49 -1.05 -14.36
N VAL A 375 -20.56 -1.43 -15.08
CA VAL A 375 -20.51 -1.65 -16.54
C VAL A 375 -20.22 -0.34 -17.27
N LEU A 376 -20.97 0.72 -16.97
CA LEU A 376 -20.78 2.03 -17.57
C LEU A 376 -19.39 2.60 -17.22
N TRP A 377 -18.95 2.40 -15.97
CA TRP A 377 -17.61 2.81 -15.55
C TRP A 377 -16.52 2.10 -16.33
N LEU A 378 -16.60 0.79 -16.53
CA LEU A 378 -15.64 0.04 -17.33
C LEU A 378 -15.59 0.56 -18.78
N CYS A 379 -16.76 0.73 -19.41
CA CYS A 379 -16.85 1.24 -20.78
C CYS A 379 -16.27 2.67 -20.90
N CYS A 380 -16.66 3.58 -20.02
CA CYS A 380 -16.15 4.95 -20.01
C CYS A 380 -14.65 5.00 -19.71
N THR A 381 -14.15 4.14 -18.83
CA THR A 381 -12.72 4.04 -18.48
C THR A 381 -11.88 3.63 -19.69
N LEU A 382 -12.34 2.64 -20.46
CA LEU A 382 -11.66 2.19 -21.68
C LEU A 382 -11.70 3.25 -22.79
N LEU A 383 -12.84 3.91 -22.99
CA LEU A 383 -12.96 5.02 -23.94
C LEU A 383 -12.07 6.20 -23.56
N ALA A 384 -12.05 6.59 -22.28
CA ALA A 384 -11.19 7.66 -21.78
C ALA A 384 -9.71 7.29 -21.90
N LYS A 385 -9.35 6.02 -21.67
CA LYS A 385 -7.99 5.52 -21.87
C LYS A 385 -7.56 5.61 -23.34
N ALA A 386 -8.42 5.21 -24.27
CA ALA A 386 -8.16 5.33 -25.71
C ALA A 386 -8.02 6.80 -26.12
N GLY A 387 -8.91 7.68 -25.65
CA GLY A 387 -8.82 9.12 -25.91
C GLY A 387 -7.54 9.76 -25.35
N LEU A 388 -7.12 9.38 -24.14
CA LEU A 388 -5.86 9.86 -23.55
C LEU A 388 -4.64 9.32 -24.32
N ALA A 389 -4.67 8.08 -24.78
CA ALA A 389 -3.60 7.52 -25.60
C ALA A 389 -3.46 8.28 -26.93
N TRP A 390 -4.58 8.57 -27.59
CA TRP A 390 -4.62 9.36 -28.81
C TRP A 390 -4.11 10.79 -28.60
N LEU A 391 -4.56 11.48 -27.55
CA LEU A 391 -4.15 12.86 -27.22
C LEU A 391 -2.65 12.98 -26.90
N LEU A 392 -2.08 11.97 -26.24
CA LEU A 392 -0.68 11.97 -25.85
C LEU A 392 0.26 11.42 -26.94
N GLY A 393 -0.28 11.04 -28.11
CA GLY A 393 0.50 10.45 -29.19
C GLY A 393 1.15 9.13 -28.81
N ALA A 394 0.58 8.40 -27.84
CA ALA A 394 1.15 7.17 -27.28
C ALA A 394 0.84 5.91 -28.12
N GLU A 395 0.33 6.09 -29.36
CA GLU A 395 0.28 5.05 -30.38
C GLU A 395 1.31 5.35 -31.47
N GLN A 396 2.57 5.03 -31.18
CA GLN A 396 3.53 4.41 -32.10
C GLN A 396 4.39 3.42 -31.32
#